data_AF-A0A1G1A2K7-F1
#
_entry.id   AF-A0A1G1A2K7-F1
#
_cell.length_a   1.000
_cell.length_b   1.000
_cell.length_c   1.000
_cell.angle_alpha   90.00
_cell.angle_beta   90.00
_cell.angle_gamma   90.00
#
_symmetry.space_group_name_H-M   'P 1'
#
loop_
_entity.id
_entity.type
_entity.pdbx_description
1 polymer ?
#
loop_
_entity_poly.entity_id
_entity_poly.type
_entity_poly.pdbx_seq_one_letter_code
_entity_poly.pdbx_strand_id
1 'polypeptide(L)'
;MKNLAIACVCILVLTTGCRQDAPTPTITAKTDVPKSFKQAWVMSSTWCGEMGVAIALTPDRYYYWFYSDVKLDDEPEYPITGSYSFVDGKLQLNGSNNLYYATNWIVVSNGGRKCLSAERDVGDVARYIIPDTHFDPSRPFENQGTLRAEPTNAPYSSPAAGSNR
;
A
#
# COMPACT_ATOMS: atom_id res chain seq x y z
N MET A 1 -56.00 -24.50 11.34
CA MET A 1 -54.71 -24.56 10.61
C MET A 1 -54.89 -23.76 9.33
N LYS A 2 -54.35 -22.53 9.28
CA LYS A 2 -54.51 -21.62 8.13
C LYS A 2 -53.17 -21.51 7.43
N ASN A 3 -53.10 -21.97 6.19
CA ASN A 3 -51.92 -21.92 5.34
C ASN A 3 -51.77 -20.50 4.77
N LEU A 4 -50.66 -19.84 5.12
CA LEU A 4 -50.29 -18.53 4.60
C LEU A 4 -49.32 -18.73 3.43
N ALA A 5 -49.81 -18.53 2.21
CA ALA A 5 -48.99 -18.53 1.00
C ALA A 5 -48.33 -17.15 0.86
N ILE A 6 -47.01 -17.09 1.02
CA ILE A 6 -46.21 -15.89 0.79
C ILE A 6 -45.79 -15.90 -0.68
N ALA A 7 -46.41 -15.04 -1.48
CA ALA A 7 -46.01 -14.80 -2.87
C ALA A 7 -44.72 -13.97 -2.88
N CYS A 8 -43.64 -14.60 -3.34
CA CYS A 8 -42.34 -13.96 -3.52
C CYS A 8 -42.36 -13.17 -4.83
N VAL A 9 -42.44 -11.84 -4.74
CA VAL A 9 -42.36 -10.94 -5.91
C VAL A 9 -40.89 -10.70 -6.22
N CYS A 10 -40.36 -11.40 -7.21
CA CYS A 10 -39.05 -11.10 -7.79
C CYS A 10 -39.16 -9.85 -8.66
N ILE A 11 -38.82 -8.69 -8.11
CA ILE A 11 -38.63 -7.46 -8.88
C ILE A 11 -37.24 -7.54 -9.54
N LEU A 12 -37.20 -7.92 -10.82
CA LEU A 12 -36.01 -7.90 -11.65
C LEU A 12 -35.77 -6.46 -12.12
N VAL A 13 -34.94 -5.70 -11.40
CA VAL A 13 -34.49 -4.38 -11.85
C VAL A 13 -33.33 -4.58 -12.81
N LEU A 14 -33.62 -4.49 -14.11
CA LEU A 14 -32.60 -4.41 -15.16
C LEU A 14 -31.98 -3.01 -15.14
N THR A 15 -30.95 -2.80 -14.32
CA THR A 15 -30.09 -1.61 -14.47
C THR A 15 -29.16 -1.85 -15.65
N THR A 16 -29.49 -1.27 -16.79
CA THR A 16 -28.56 -1.05 -17.91
C THR A 16 -27.48 -0.08 -17.42
N GLY A 17 -26.46 -0.63 -16.76
CA GLY A 17 -25.30 0.13 -16.32
C GLY A 17 -24.49 0.56 -17.54
N CYS A 18 -24.47 1.86 -17.83
CA CYS A 18 -23.51 2.45 -18.74
C CYS A 18 -22.11 2.07 -18.25
N ARG A 19 -21.39 1.30 -19.06
CA ARG A 19 -19.97 1.03 -18.86
C ARG A 19 -19.25 2.36 -19.01
N GLN A 20 -18.99 3.04 -17.89
CA GLN A 20 -18.03 4.15 -17.87
C GLN A 20 -16.67 3.53 -18.11
N ASP A 21 -16.14 3.72 -19.31
CA ASP A 21 -14.72 3.50 -19.56
C ASP A 21 -13.97 4.32 -18.52
N ALA A 22 -13.22 3.61 -17.66
CA ALA A 22 -12.41 4.27 -16.65
C ALA A 22 -11.48 5.24 -17.39
N PRO A 23 -11.47 6.53 -17.02
CA PRO A 23 -10.63 7.50 -17.72
C PRO A 23 -9.19 7.01 -17.66
N THR A 24 -8.56 6.89 -18.83
CA THR A 24 -7.14 6.61 -18.94
C THR A 24 -6.41 7.64 -18.09
N PRO A 25 -5.60 7.22 -17.10
CA PRO A 25 -4.90 8.16 -16.25
C PRO A 25 -4.00 9.04 -17.12
N THR A 26 -4.40 10.29 -17.28
CA THR A 26 -3.62 11.30 -17.99
C THR A 26 -2.48 11.66 -17.05
N ILE A 27 -1.24 11.29 -17.41
CA ILE A 27 -0.04 11.72 -16.69
C ILE A 27 0.08 13.22 -16.91
N THR A 28 -0.50 13.99 -15.98
CA THR A 28 -0.64 15.44 -16.06
C THR A 28 0.40 16.05 -15.12
N ALA A 29 1.18 16.99 -15.66
CA ALA A 29 1.95 18.06 -15.03
C ALA A 29 2.37 17.87 -13.56
N LYS A 30 3.70 17.96 -13.31
CA LYS A 30 4.37 18.15 -12.00
C LYS A 30 3.39 18.38 -10.87
N THR A 31 2.94 17.29 -10.24
CA THR A 31 1.85 17.35 -9.27
C THR A 31 2.32 18.17 -8.07
N ASP A 32 1.56 19.21 -7.71
CA ASP A 32 1.84 19.99 -6.51
C ASP A 32 1.77 19.08 -5.28
N VAL A 33 2.93 18.92 -4.63
CA VAL A 33 3.05 18.10 -3.42
C VAL A 33 2.60 18.95 -2.22
N PRO A 34 1.64 18.48 -1.41
CA PRO A 34 1.10 19.25 -0.30
C PRO A 34 2.17 19.41 0.78
N LYS A 35 2.04 20.50 1.55
CA LYS A 35 2.96 20.81 2.66
C LYS A 35 2.77 19.89 3.87
N SER A 36 1.69 19.12 3.93
CA SER A 36 1.35 18.27 5.07
C SER A 36 0.56 17.04 4.62
N PHE A 37 0.77 15.92 5.30
CA PHE A 37 0.07 14.66 5.06
C PHE A 37 -0.64 14.20 6.32
N LYS A 38 -1.73 13.45 6.15
CA LYS A 38 -2.45 12.83 7.27
C LYS A 38 -1.63 11.70 7.87
N GLN A 39 -1.01 10.90 7.00
CA GLN A 39 -0.19 9.75 7.33
C GLN A 39 0.95 9.66 6.32
N ALA A 40 2.13 9.26 6.80
CA ALA A 40 3.26 8.92 5.95
C ALA A 40 3.94 7.67 6.51
N TRP A 41 4.40 6.81 5.63
CA TRP A 41 5.15 5.60 5.95
C TRP A 41 6.38 5.53 5.07
N VAL A 42 7.51 5.18 5.67
CA VAL A 42 8.80 5.09 4.99
C VAL A 42 9.43 3.75 5.33
N MET A 43 10.07 3.13 4.35
CA MET A 43 10.77 1.86 4.51
C MET A 43 11.74 1.89 5.69
N SER A 44 11.72 0.81 6.46
CA SER A 44 12.58 0.63 7.64
C SER A 44 14.06 0.68 7.26
N SER A 45 14.91 1.20 8.15
CA SER A 45 16.36 1.07 8.05
C SER A 45 16.87 -0.34 8.32
N THR A 46 16.01 -1.26 8.75
CA THR A 46 16.37 -2.68 8.91
C THR A 46 16.61 -3.35 7.55
N TRP A 47 16.04 -2.79 6.49
CA TRP A 47 16.40 -3.15 5.13
C TRP A 47 17.85 -2.75 4.83
N CYS A 48 18.67 -3.70 4.36
CA CYS A 48 20.08 -3.50 4.07
C CYS A 48 20.41 -3.33 2.58
N GLY A 49 19.40 -3.15 1.73
CA GLY A 49 19.59 -2.94 0.29
C GLY A 49 19.47 -1.47 -0.11
N GLU A 50 19.85 -1.17 -1.35
CA GLU A 50 19.79 0.17 -1.97
C GLU A 50 18.39 0.52 -2.51
N MET A 51 17.34 0.09 -1.80
CA MET A 51 15.94 0.33 -2.18
C MET A 51 15.21 1.10 -1.08
N GLY A 52 14.27 1.95 -1.48
CA GLY A 52 13.45 2.73 -0.58
C GLY A 52 12.01 2.86 -1.08
N VAL A 53 11.04 2.74 -0.18
CA VAL A 53 9.63 3.02 -0.49
C VAL A 53 9.10 4.02 0.53
N ALA A 54 8.41 5.06 0.06
CA ALA A 54 7.65 5.96 0.90
C ALA A 54 6.24 6.15 0.35
N ILE A 55 5.26 6.18 1.25
CA ILE A 55 3.85 6.42 0.94
C ILE A 55 3.36 7.52 1.86
N ALA A 56 2.79 8.58 1.29
CA ALA A 56 2.13 9.62 2.06
C ALA A 56 0.68 9.77 1.58
N LEU A 57 -0.24 9.97 2.52
CA LEU A 57 -1.67 10.04 2.25
C LEU A 57 -2.23 11.40 2.66
N THR A 58 -3.01 11.96 1.75
CA THR A 58 -3.99 13.03 2.02
C THR A 58 -5.37 12.42 2.12
N PRO A 59 -6.43 13.17 2.47
CA PRO A 59 -7.80 12.64 2.46
C PRO A 59 -8.24 12.09 1.09
N ASP A 60 -7.66 12.59 -0.01
CA ASP A 60 -8.20 12.37 -1.36
C ASP A 60 -7.31 11.47 -2.23
N ARG A 61 -6.00 11.42 -1.94
CA ARG A 61 -5.01 10.72 -2.78
C ARG A 61 -3.77 10.29 -2.01
N TYR A 62 -3.05 9.34 -2.59
CA TYR A 62 -1.71 8.96 -2.17
C TYR A 62 -0.63 9.67 -2.98
N TYR A 63 0.55 9.71 -2.40
CA TYR A 63 1.81 10.13 -2.98
C TYR A 63 2.82 9.01 -2.70
N TYR A 64 3.46 8.50 -3.73
CA TYR A 64 4.27 7.30 -3.68
C TYR A 64 5.66 7.60 -4.25
N TRP A 65 6.70 7.25 -3.49
CA TRP A 65 8.08 7.32 -3.90
C TRP A 65 8.69 5.93 -3.86
N PHE A 66 9.45 5.60 -4.89
CA PHE A 66 10.22 4.37 -4.94
C PHE A 66 11.61 4.67 -5.48
N TYR A 67 12.61 4.24 -4.73
CA TYR A 67 14.01 4.33 -5.13
C TYR A 67 14.56 2.91 -5.27
N SER A 68 15.33 2.70 -6.34
CA SER A 68 16.06 1.48 -6.64
C SER A 68 17.36 1.88 -7.33
N ASP A 69 18.45 1.20 -7.02
CA ASP A 69 19.75 1.35 -7.68
C ASP A 69 19.75 0.84 -9.13
N VAL A 70 18.82 -0.03 -9.47
CA VAL A 70 18.51 -0.43 -10.85
C VAL A 70 17.97 0.76 -11.64
N LYS A 71 18.81 1.31 -12.52
CA LYS A 71 18.41 2.33 -13.49
C LYS A 71 17.45 1.74 -14.51
N LEU A 72 16.31 2.39 -14.67
CA LEU A 72 15.40 2.15 -15.79
C LEU A 72 15.66 3.24 -16.83
N ASP A 73 15.55 2.89 -18.12
CA ASP A 73 15.71 3.86 -19.21
C ASP A 73 14.69 5.01 -19.11
N ASP A 74 13.53 4.73 -18.50
CA ASP A 74 12.46 5.69 -18.19
C ASP A 74 12.23 5.75 -16.67
N GLU A 75 13.09 6.46 -15.94
CA GLU A 75 12.85 6.73 -14.52
C GLU A 75 11.57 7.58 -14.35
N PRO A 76 10.60 7.13 -13.54
CA PRO A 76 9.37 7.86 -13.36
C PRO A 76 9.61 9.15 -12.59
N GLU A 77 8.85 10.18 -12.93
CA GLU A 77 8.78 11.37 -12.10
C GLU A 77 8.05 11.05 -10.79
N TYR A 78 8.71 11.31 -9.67
CA TYR A 78 8.13 11.15 -8.34
C TYR A 78 7.61 12.49 -7.77
N PRO A 79 6.59 12.46 -6.90
CA PRO A 79 5.82 11.28 -6.49
C PRO A 79 4.83 10.81 -7.56
N ILE A 80 4.62 9.49 -7.62
CA ILE A 80 3.47 8.92 -8.32
C ILE A 80 2.23 9.17 -7.45
N THR A 81 1.12 9.58 -8.05
CA THR A 81 -0.11 9.90 -7.31
C THR A 81 -1.34 9.19 -7.87
N GLY A 82 -2.33 8.99 -7.02
CA GLY A 82 -3.60 8.36 -7.40
C GLY A 82 -4.55 8.21 -6.22
N SER A 83 -5.69 7.55 -6.44
CA SER A 83 -6.65 7.28 -5.37
C SER A 83 -6.25 6.03 -4.56
N TYR A 84 -6.71 5.93 -3.33
CA TYR A 84 -6.49 4.74 -2.50
C TYR A 84 -7.75 4.37 -1.73
N SER A 85 -7.77 3.16 -1.21
CA SER A 85 -8.80 2.68 -0.30
C SER A 85 -8.20 1.86 0.84
N PHE A 86 -8.85 1.90 2.00
CA PHE A 86 -8.62 0.94 3.06
C PHE A 86 -9.75 -0.09 3.06
N VAL A 87 -9.44 -1.35 2.77
CA VAL A 87 -10.41 -2.45 2.70
C VAL A 87 -9.83 -3.63 3.48
N ASP A 88 -10.59 -4.16 4.44
CA ASP A 88 -10.22 -5.34 5.24
C ASP A 88 -8.80 -5.27 5.87
N GLY A 89 -8.43 -4.10 6.39
CA GLY A 89 -7.11 -3.90 7.00
C GLY A 89 -5.95 -3.79 6.00
N LYS A 90 -6.25 -3.62 4.71
CA LYS A 90 -5.27 -3.39 3.65
C LYS A 90 -5.39 -1.98 3.10
N LEU A 91 -4.26 -1.33 2.87
CA LEU A 91 -4.15 -0.15 2.02
C LEU A 91 -3.95 -0.61 0.57
N GLN A 92 -4.90 -0.25 -0.28
CA GLN A 92 -4.84 -0.51 -1.72
C GLN A 92 -4.63 0.80 -2.46
N LEU A 93 -3.56 0.87 -3.25
CA LEU A 93 -3.27 1.98 -4.16
C LEU A 93 -3.89 1.67 -5.51
N ASN A 94 -4.78 2.55 -5.99
CA ASN A 94 -5.38 2.41 -7.31
C ASN A 94 -4.39 2.94 -8.36
N GLY A 95 -3.45 2.08 -8.74
CA GLY A 95 -2.47 2.30 -9.81
C GLY A 95 -2.15 0.97 -10.48
N SER A 96 -1.79 0.98 -11.76
CA SER A 96 -1.69 -0.25 -12.57
C SER A 96 -0.41 -0.33 -13.41
N ASN A 97 0.67 0.32 -12.98
CA ASN A 97 1.95 0.27 -13.70
C ASN A 97 3.02 -0.51 -12.90
N ASN A 98 4.12 -0.83 -13.58
CA ASN A 98 5.29 -1.51 -13.05
C ASN A 98 6.21 -0.61 -12.20
N LEU A 99 5.77 0.62 -11.89
CA LEU A 99 6.57 1.60 -11.14
C LEU A 99 6.38 1.49 -9.62
N TYR A 100 5.44 0.65 -9.18
CA TYR A 100 5.24 0.36 -7.76
C TYR A 100 6.06 -0.85 -7.35
N TYR A 101 6.63 -0.77 -6.16
CA TYR A 101 7.12 -1.94 -5.44
C TYR A 101 5.95 -2.88 -5.09
N ALA A 102 4.85 -2.30 -4.60
CA ALA A 102 3.59 -2.97 -4.34
C ALA A 102 2.43 -1.96 -4.35
N THR A 103 1.24 -2.41 -4.77
CA THR A 103 0.00 -1.64 -4.71
C THR A 103 -0.91 -2.07 -3.57
N ASN A 104 -0.71 -3.29 -3.04
CA ASN A 104 -1.45 -3.82 -1.90
C ASN A 104 -0.54 -3.92 -0.68
N TRP A 105 -0.95 -3.27 0.40
CA TRP A 105 -0.19 -3.16 1.64
C TRP A 105 -1.05 -3.61 2.82
N ILE A 106 -0.61 -4.61 3.56
CA ILE A 106 -1.31 -5.11 4.74
C ILE A 106 -0.89 -4.27 5.95
N VAL A 107 -1.86 -3.80 6.73
CA VAL A 107 -1.59 -3.16 8.03
C VAL A 107 -1.24 -4.24 9.04
N VAL A 108 0.00 -4.22 9.53
CA VAL A 108 0.50 -5.18 10.53
C VAL A 108 0.92 -4.46 11.81
N SER A 109 1.01 -5.19 12.93
CA SER A 109 1.53 -4.68 14.19
C SER A 109 2.94 -5.24 14.43
N ASN A 110 3.91 -4.37 14.67
CA ASN A 110 5.30 -4.75 14.95
C ASN A 110 5.86 -3.84 16.05
N GLY A 111 6.32 -4.43 17.17
CA GLY A 111 6.82 -3.63 18.30
C GLY A 111 5.79 -2.66 18.88
N GLY A 112 4.50 -3.02 18.86
CA GLY A 112 3.41 -2.14 19.28
C GLY A 112 3.09 -0.98 18.32
N ARG A 113 3.75 -0.92 17.15
CA ARG A 113 3.53 0.10 16.12
C ARG A 113 2.79 -0.51 14.94
N LYS A 114 1.90 0.28 14.31
CA LYS A 114 1.31 -0.09 13.01
C LYS A 114 2.34 0.10 11.92
N CYS A 115 2.60 -0.92 11.12
CA CYS A 115 3.43 -0.86 9.92
C CYS A 115 2.61 -1.27 8.71
N LEU A 116 3.15 -1.03 7.51
CA LEU A 116 2.63 -1.63 6.30
C LEU A 116 3.64 -2.66 5.77
N SER A 117 3.11 -3.79 5.32
CA SER A 117 3.86 -4.87 4.68
C SER A 117 3.28 -5.10 3.30
N ALA A 118 4.12 -5.16 2.27
CA ALA A 118 3.65 -5.51 0.94
C ALA A 118 3.04 -6.92 0.97
N GLU A 119 1.91 -7.12 0.28
CA GLU A 119 1.15 -8.38 0.34
C GLU A 119 1.97 -9.61 -0.09
N ARG A 120 2.95 -9.44 -0.98
CA ARG A 120 3.86 -10.51 -1.41
C ARG A 120 5.00 -10.82 -0.41
N ASP A 121 5.27 -9.91 0.52
CA ASP A 121 6.42 -9.91 1.43
C ASP A 121 5.96 -10.00 2.91
N VAL A 122 4.77 -10.56 3.14
CA VAL A 122 4.18 -10.63 4.49
C VAL A 122 5.08 -11.44 5.41
N GLY A 123 5.45 -10.82 6.53
CA GLY A 123 6.32 -11.43 7.55
C GLY A 123 7.80 -11.09 7.39
N ASP A 124 8.23 -10.49 6.28
CA ASP A 124 9.59 -9.94 6.18
C ASP A 124 9.66 -8.58 6.88
N VAL A 125 10.01 -8.63 8.17
CA VAL A 125 10.10 -7.45 9.05
C VAL A 125 11.09 -6.41 8.52
N ALA A 126 12.11 -6.82 7.76
CA ALA A 126 13.07 -5.89 7.16
C ALA A 126 12.40 -5.01 6.10
N ARG A 127 11.34 -5.49 5.44
CA ARG A 127 10.61 -4.81 4.35
C ARG A 127 9.40 -4.00 4.83
N TYR A 128 9.20 -3.86 6.13
CA TYR A 128 8.13 -3.02 6.64
C TYR A 128 8.39 -1.55 6.32
N ILE A 129 7.33 -0.84 5.93
CA ILE A 129 7.32 0.62 5.93
C ILE A 129 6.63 1.11 7.21
N ILE A 130 7.29 2.03 7.90
CA ILE A 130 7.03 2.46 9.27
C ILE A 130 6.46 3.87 9.24
N PRO A 131 5.47 4.21 10.10
CA PRO A 131 4.95 5.56 10.19
C PRO A 131 6.06 6.58 10.51
N ASP A 132 6.12 7.64 9.72
CA ASP A 132 7.05 8.75 9.89
C ASP A 132 6.28 10.04 10.17
N THR A 133 6.43 10.58 11.37
CA THR A 133 5.77 11.84 11.79
C THR A 133 6.54 13.09 11.36
N HIS A 134 7.76 12.93 10.87
CA HIS A 134 8.64 14.01 10.41
C HIS A 134 8.89 13.93 8.89
N PHE A 135 7.97 13.31 8.17
CA PHE A 135 8.10 13.08 6.74
C PHE A 135 8.22 14.40 5.95
N ASP A 136 9.31 14.54 5.18
CA ASP A 136 9.53 15.62 4.23
C ASP A 136 9.39 15.09 2.80
N PRO A 137 8.38 15.51 2.03
CA PRO A 137 8.20 15.03 0.66
C PRO A 137 9.32 15.42 -0.31
N SER A 138 10.13 16.43 0.00
CA SER A 138 11.28 16.82 -0.81
C SER A 138 12.49 15.90 -0.58
N ARG A 139 12.50 15.18 0.55
CA ARG A 139 13.55 14.25 0.97
C ARG A 139 12.92 13.02 1.64
N PRO A 140 12.13 12.22 0.90
CA PRO A 140 11.23 11.19 1.45
C PRO A 140 11.93 10.07 2.24
N PHE A 141 13.25 9.94 2.09
CA PHE A 141 14.08 8.92 2.74
C PHE A 141 15.07 9.50 3.76
N GLU A 142 15.09 10.82 3.99
CA GLU A 142 16.05 11.44 4.92
C GLU A 142 15.94 10.86 6.33
N ASN A 143 14.72 10.63 6.81
CA ASN A 143 14.50 10.11 8.15
C ASN A 143 14.59 8.57 8.24
N GLN A 144 14.85 7.87 7.12
CA GLN A 144 14.84 6.40 7.09
C GLN A 144 15.75 5.78 8.16
N GLY A 145 16.93 6.34 8.40
CA GLY A 145 17.90 5.84 9.38
C GLY A 145 17.41 5.80 10.84
N THR A 146 16.33 6.52 11.17
CA THR A 146 15.72 6.53 12.50
C THR A 146 14.54 5.55 12.62
N LEU A 147 14.06 5.02 11.50
CA LEU A 147 12.88 4.16 11.41
C LEU A 147 13.30 2.69 11.47
N ARG A 148 13.39 2.14 12.68
CA ARG A 148 13.75 0.73 12.88
C ARG A 148 12.52 -0.14 13.13
N ALA A 149 12.37 -1.17 12.32
CA ALA A 149 11.44 -2.26 12.61
C ALA A 149 12.06 -3.12 13.73
N GLU A 150 11.33 -3.30 14.82
CA GLU A 150 11.75 -4.21 15.88
C GLU A 150 11.67 -5.65 15.35
N PRO A 151 12.74 -6.45 15.46
CA PRO A 151 12.62 -7.88 15.23
C PRO A 151 11.67 -8.42 16.30
N THR A 152 10.51 -8.94 15.89
CA THR A 152 9.65 -9.66 16.81
C THR A 152 10.46 -10.85 17.31
N ASN A 153 10.81 -10.89 18.59
CA ASN A 153 11.42 -12.05 19.25
C ASN A 153 10.48 -13.27 19.29
N ALA A 154 9.44 -13.30 18.46
CA ALA A 154 8.60 -14.47 18.27
C ALA A 154 9.51 -15.60 17.78
N PRO A 155 9.54 -16.76 18.47
CA PRO A 155 10.29 -17.90 17.98
C PRO A 155 9.78 -18.20 16.58
N TYR A 156 10.65 -18.02 15.58
CA TYR A 156 10.37 -18.35 14.19
C TYR A 156 10.03 -19.84 14.16
N SER A 157 8.74 -20.16 14.22
CA SER A 157 8.25 -21.51 14.03
C SER A 157 8.35 -21.74 12.54
N SER A 158 9.55 -22.13 12.09
CA SER A 158 9.80 -22.50 10.70
C SER A 158 8.67 -23.46 10.31
N PRO A 159 7.88 -23.16 9.26
CA PRO A 159 6.82 -24.07 8.84
C PRO A 159 7.50 -25.41 8.61
N ALA A 160 7.10 -26.42 9.38
CA ALA A 160 7.72 -27.73 9.36
C ALA A 160 7.83 -28.14 7.89
N ALA A 161 9.06 -28.30 7.40
CA ALA A 161 9.31 -28.71 6.04
C ALA A 161 8.50 -29.98 5.81
N GLY A 162 7.40 -29.86 5.09
CA GLY A 162 6.53 -30.95 4.73
C GLY A 162 7.36 -31.91 3.90
N SER A 163 7.90 -32.93 4.57
CA SER A 163 8.56 -34.06 3.95
C SER A 163 7.49 -34.80 3.15
N ASN A 164 7.32 -34.43 1.88
CA ASN A 164 6.66 -35.29 0.91
C ASN A 164 7.53 -36.54 0.76
N ARG A 165 7.16 -37.61 1.46
CA ARG A 165 7.56 -38.97 1.15
C ARG A 165 6.54 -39.59 0.20
#